data_AF-A0A942PBS6-F1
#
_entry.id   AF-A0A942PBS6-F1
#
_cell.length_a   1.000
_cell.length_b   1.000
_cell.length_c   1.000
_cell.angle_alpha   90.00
_cell.angle_beta   90.00
_cell.angle_gamma   90.00
#
_symmetry.space_group_name_H-M   'P 1'
#
loop_
_entity.id
_entity.type
_entity.pdbx_description
1 polymer ?
#
loop_
_entity_poly.entity_id
_entity_poly.type
_entity_poly.pdbx_seq_one_letter_code
_entity_poly.pdbx_strand_id
1 'polypeptide(L)'
;MTGQQIKYVRFLLTKAGLIDQKEEVVLAATEGRTSHLRDMTHAETEALIKSLGEDENQAIKGRMVRKVLSMAHEMGWEQDGGKVNMDRVNAWCQ
;
A
#
# COMPACT_ATOMS: atom_id res chain seq x y z
N MET A 1 5.01 -19.83 7.80
CA MET A 1 5.54 -18.48 7.46
C MET A 1 7.03 -18.34 7.78
N THR A 2 7.84 -17.68 6.94
CA THR A 2 9.28 -17.45 7.22
C THR A 2 9.51 -16.27 8.16
N GLY A 3 10.68 -16.21 8.82
CA GLY A 3 11.02 -15.09 9.70
C GLY A 3 11.03 -13.72 9.01
N GLN A 4 11.38 -13.66 7.73
CA GLN A 4 11.32 -12.43 6.92
C GLN A 4 9.88 -12.01 6.64
N GLN A 5 9.01 -12.96 6.26
CA GLN A 5 7.59 -12.69 6.06
C GLN A 5 6.96 -12.14 7.35
N ILE A 6 7.30 -12.69 8.52
CA ILE A 6 6.74 -12.23 9.81
C ILE A 6 7.10 -10.77 10.08
N LYS A 7 8.35 -10.39 9.79
CA LYS A 7 8.79 -8.99 9.91
C LYS A 7 8.01 -8.10 8.95
N TYR A 8 7.81 -8.55 7.72
CA TYR A 8 7.10 -7.77 6.70
C TYR A 8 5.62 -7.59 7.03
N VAL A 9 4.90 -8.65 7.43
CA VAL A 9 3.49 -8.52 7.85
C VAL A 9 3.34 -7.64 9.08
N ARG A 10 4.24 -7.74 10.07
CA ARG A 10 4.22 -6.83 11.23
C ARG A 10 4.42 -5.37 10.81
N PHE A 11 5.35 -5.11 9.89
CA PHE A 11 5.55 -3.78 9.33
C PHE A 11 4.28 -3.26 8.65
N LEU A 12 3.62 -4.08 7.82
CA LEU A 12 2.35 -3.73 7.18
C LEU A 12 1.24 -3.44 8.19
N LEU A 13 1.10 -4.27 9.23
CA LEU A 13 0.12 -4.07 10.30
C LEU A 13 0.36 -2.77 11.08
N THR A 14 1.62 -2.46 11.42
CA THR A 14 1.97 -1.19 12.07
C THR A 14 1.61 -0.01 11.18
N LYS A 15 1.88 -0.11 9.88
CA LYS A 15 1.58 0.96 8.92
C LYS A 15 0.07 1.17 8.72
N ALA A 16 -0.70 0.10 8.76
CA ALA A 16 -2.16 0.13 8.72
C ALA A 16 -2.81 0.57 10.05
N GLY A 17 -2.04 0.69 11.13
CA GLY A 17 -2.56 0.98 12.47
C GLY A 17 -3.31 -0.20 13.11
N LEU A 18 -3.12 -1.42 12.60
CA LEU A 18 -3.81 -2.64 13.02
C LEU A 18 -2.96 -3.54 13.92
N ILE A 19 -1.85 -3.01 14.45
CA ILE A 19 -0.89 -3.82 15.23
C ILE A 19 -1.52 -4.38 16.51
N ASP A 20 -2.42 -3.64 17.13
CA ASP A 20 -3.13 -4.04 18.35
C ASP A 20 -4.24 -5.08 18.04
N GLN A 21 -4.74 -5.09 16.81
CA GLN A 21 -5.74 -6.02 16.30
C GLN A 21 -5.10 -7.18 15.51
N LYS A 22 -3.79 -7.40 15.66
CA LYS A 22 -3.05 -8.43 14.89
C LYS A 22 -3.73 -9.80 14.94
N GLU A 23 -4.28 -10.18 16.09
CA GLU A 23 -4.84 -11.51 16.30
C GLU A 23 -6.14 -11.67 15.55
N GLU A 24 -6.99 -10.63 15.57
CA GLU A 24 -8.24 -10.58 14.81
C GLU A 24 -7.98 -10.59 13.30
N VAL A 25 -7.00 -9.81 12.83
CA VAL A 25 -6.62 -9.79 11.40
C VAL A 25 -6.11 -11.15 10.95
N VAL A 26 -5.29 -11.83 11.76
CA VAL A 26 -4.77 -13.17 11.45
C VAL A 26 -5.90 -14.21 11.51
N LEU A 27 -6.82 -14.08 12.46
CA LEU A 27 -7.97 -14.97 12.56
C LEU A 27 -8.88 -14.83 11.33
N ALA A 28 -9.18 -13.59 10.92
CA ALA A 28 -9.98 -13.30 9.74
C ALA A 28 -9.31 -13.81 8.46
N ALA A 29 -7.99 -13.64 8.33
CA ALA A 29 -7.23 -14.10 7.18
C ALA A 29 -7.05 -15.63 7.11
N THR A 30 -7.27 -16.33 8.21
CA THR A 30 -7.17 -17.80 8.30
C THR A 30 -8.52 -18.48 8.53
N GLU A 31 -9.63 -17.74 8.35
CA GLU A 31 -11.00 -18.23 8.54
C GLU A 31 -11.22 -18.90 9.91
N GLY A 32 -10.57 -18.39 10.95
CA GLY A 32 -10.67 -18.93 12.32
C GLY A 32 -9.65 -19.99 12.70
N ARG A 33 -8.75 -20.41 11.80
CA ARG A 33 -7.84 -21.53 12.05
C ARG A 33 -6.73 -21.21 13.05
N THR A 34 -6.13 -20.02 13.00
CA THR A 34 -5.08 -19.62 13.95
C THR A 34 -5.07 -18.11 14.19
N SER A 35 -4.64 -17.70 15.38
CA SER A 35 -4.36 -16.29 15.73
C SER A 35 -2.86 -15.96 15.63
N HIS A 36 -2.03 -16.94 15.26
CA HIS A 36 -0.57 -16.80 15.27
C HIS A 36 0.01 -16.83 13.86
N LEU A 37 0.74 -15.76 13.51
CA LEU A 37 1.45 -15.62 12.23
C LEU A 37 2.36 -16.83 11.90
N ARG A 38 2.97 -17.46 12.93
CA ARG A 38 3.86 -18.60 12.72
C ARG A 38 3.14 -19.83 12.19
N ASP A 39 1.88 -19.98 12.56
CA ASP A 39 1.08 -21.16 12.24
C ASP A 39 0.31 -20.99 10.92
N MET A 40 0.43 -19.81 10.27
CA MET A 40 -0.12 -19.56 8.95
C MET A 40 0.57 -20.39 7.87
N THR A 41 -0.25 -20.96 7.00
CA THR A 41 0.16 -21.63 5.76
C THR A 41 0.71 -20.60 4.77
N HIS A 42 1.42 -21.08 3.74
CA HIS A 42 1.96 -20.21 2.71
C HIS A 42 0.86 -19.44 1.96
N ALA A 43 -0.23 -20.12 1.60
CA ALA A 43 -1.35 -19.52 0.87
C ALA A 43 -2.05 -18.42 1.69
N GLU A 44 -2.34 -18.67 2.97
CA GLU A 44 -2.93 -17.66 3.87
C GLU A 44 -1.99 -16.46 4.06
N THR A 45 -0.67 -16.73 4.15
CA THR A 45 0.34 -15.67 4.29
C THR A 45 0.36 -14.76 3.07
N GLU A 46 0.34 -15.33 1.85
CA GLU A 46 0.30 -14.56 0.62
C GLU A 46 -1.00 -13.76 0.48
N ALA A 47 -2.13 -14.36 0.83
CA ALA A 47 -3.42 -13.67 0.82
C ALA A 47 -3.42 -12.47 1.78
N LEU A 48 -2.90 -12.64 3.01
CA LEU A 48 -2.78 -11.57 3.99
C LEU A 48 -1.81 -10.46 3.56
N ILE A 49 -0.65 -10.84 2.99
CA ILE A 49 0.31 -9.85 2.46
C ILE A 49 -0.31 -9.07 1.30
N LYS A 50 -1.08 -9.73 0.43
CA LYS A 50 -1.74 -9.08 -0.70
C LYS A 50 -2.78 -8.08 -0.21
N SER A 51 -3.66 -8.46 0.72
CA SER A 51 -4.69 -7.56 1.24
C SER A 51 -4.08 -6.34 1.94
N LEU A 52 -3.06 -6.54 2.77
CA LEU A 52 -2.38 -5.44 3.46
C LEU A 52 -1.47 -4.60 2.54
N GLY A 53 -0.90 -5.21 1.49
CA GLY A 53 0.04 -4.59 0.57
C GLY A 53 -0.63 -3.76 -0.53
N GLU A 54 -1.89 -4.04 -0.88
CA GLU A 54 -2.65 -3.25 -1.85
C GLU A 54 -2.82 -1.79 -1.39
N ASP A 55 -3.14 -1.58 -0.10
CA ASP A 55 -3.23 -0.24 0.49
C ASP A 55 -1.88 0.49 0.48
N GLU A 56 -0.79 -0.22 0.78
CA GLU A 56 0.57 0.34 0.73
C GLU A 56 0.94 0.77 -0.69
N ASN A 57 0.66 -0.06 -1.69
CA ASN A 57 0.98 0.22 -3.08
C ASN A 57 0.17 1.41 -3.61
N GLN A 58 -1.11 1.52 -3.24
CA GLN A 58 -1.93 2.70 -3.58
C GLN A 58 -1.37 3.97 -2.93
N ALA A 59 -0.97 3.91 -1.66
CA ALA A 59 -0.38 5.05 -0.96
C ALA A 59 0.98 5.48 -1.56
N ILE A 60 1.79 4.54 -2.06
CA ILE A 60 3.04 4.84 -2.76
C ILE A 60 2.75 5.50 -4.11
N LYS A 61 1.86 4.91 -4.92
CA LYS A 61 1.44 5.48 -6.21
C LYS A 61 0.92 6.91 -6.04
N GLY A 62 0.01 7.13 -5.10
CA GLY A 62 -0.55 8.46 -4.83
C GLY A 62 0.50 9.49 -4.38
N ARG A 63 1.56 9.07 -3.68
CA ARG A 63 2.69 9.96 -3.34
C ARG A 63 3.53 10.32 -4.57
N MET A 64 3.81 9.36 -5.45
CA MET A 64 4.56 9.61 -6.68
C MET A 64 3.76 10.52 -7.64
N VAL A 65 2.46 10.26 -7.80
CA VAL A 65 1.57 11.10 -8.61
C VAL A 65 1.58 12.54 -8.08
N ARG A 66 1.41 12.75 -6.77
CA ARG A 66 1.48 14.10 -6.18
C ARG A 66 2.81 14.80 -6.44
N LYS A 67 3.92 14.07 -6.38
CA LYS A 67 5.25 14.63 -6.68
C LYS A 67 5.37 15.06 -8.14
N VAL A 68 4.90 14.24 -9.08
CA VAL A 68 4.87 14.57 -10.52
C VAL A 68 4.03 15.81 -10.77
N LEU A 69 2.84 15.90 -10.15
CA LEU A 69 1.96 17.07 -10.29
C LEU A 69 2.58 18.34 -9.69
N SER A 70 3.28 18.24 -8.56
CA SER A 70 4.03 19.36 -7.98
C SER A 70 5.12 19.86 -8.93
N MET A 71 5.87 18.95 -9.56
CA MET A 71 6.88 19.33 -10.54
C MET A 71 6.27 19.97 -11.80
N ALA A 72 5.14 19.45 -12.27
CA ALA A 72 4.41 20.04 -13.40
C ALA A 72 3.94 21.48 -13.09
N HIS A 73 3.50 21.73 -11.86
CA HIS A 73 3.17 23.08 -11.38
C HIS A 73 4.41 23.99 -11.36
N GLU A 74 5.57 23.52 -10.86
CA GLU A 74 6.82 24.28 -10.89
C GLU A 74 7.30 24.60 -12.31
N MET A 75 7.02 23.72 -13.28
CA MET A 75 7.33 23.92 -14.70
C MET A 75 6.33 24.83 -15.41
N GLY A 76 5.33 25.38 -14.69
CA GLY A 76 4.29 26.23 -15.26
C GLY A 76 3.36 25.50 -16.20
N TRP A 77 3.18 24.18 -16.02
CA TRP A 77 2.23 23.39 -16.82
C TRP A 77 0.82 23.53 -16.27
N GLU A 78 0.35 24.76 -16.17
CA GLU A 78 -0.97 25.12 -15.65
C GLU A 78 -1.89 25.52 -16.81
N GLN A 79 -3.19 25.28 -16.62
CA GLN A 79 -4.25 25.85 -17.44
C GLN A 79 -4.69 27.20 -16.87
N ASP A 80 -5.44 27.98 -17.64
CA ASP A 80 -6.05 29.22 -17.18
C ASP A 80 -6.98 28.93 -15.99
N GLY A 81 -6.49 29.22 -14.78
CA GLY A 81 -7.11 28.84 -13.51
C GLY A 81 -6.20 28.13 -12.51
N GLY A 82 -4.91 27.94 -12.82
CA GLY A 82 -3.90 27.43 -11.88
C GLY A 82 -3.96 25.91 -11.63
N LYS A 83 -4.75 25.18 -12.42
CA LYS A 83 -4.80 23.71 -12.37
C LYS A 83 -3.76 23.12 -13.31
N VAL A 84 -3.08 22.06 -12.89
CA VAL A 84 -2.09 21.35 -13.71
C VAL A 84 -2.75 20.77 -14.97
N ASN A 85 -2.13 21.00 -16.12
CA ASN A 85 -2.53 20.47 -17.41
C ASN A 85 -2.19 18.98 -17.51
N MET A 86 -3.18 18.12 -17.26
CA MET A 86 -3.01 16.67 -17.26
C MET A 86 -2.68 16.08 -18.62
N ASP A 87 -3.13 16.68 -19.73
CA ASP A 87 -2.81 16.17 -21.08
C ASP A 87 -1.30 16.25 -21.34
N ARG A 88 -0.68 17.35 -20.90
CA ARG A 88 0.76 17.55 -21.02
C ARG A 88 1.55 16.63 -20.09
N VAL A 89 1.06 16.42 -18.86
CA VAL A 89 1.67 15.46 -17.91
C VAL A 89 1.61 14.04 -18.47
N ASN A 90 0.46 13.62 -18.98
CA ASN A 90 0.28 12.27 -19.56
C ASN A 90 1.17 12.06 -20.78
N ALA A 91 1.31 13.06 -21.65
CA ALA A 91 2.21 13.00 -22.79
C ALA A 91 3.70 12.91 -22.39
N TRP A 92 4.06 13.43 -21.22
CA TRP A 92 5.43 13.33 -20.69
C TRP A 92 5.71 12.00 -19.99
N CYS A 93 4.70 11.37 -19.40
CA CYS A 93 4.83 10.09 -18.69
C CYS A 93 4.65 8.84 -19.58
N GLN A 94 4.44 9.01 -20.89
CA GLN A 94 4.49 7.91 -21.88
C GLN A 94 5.93 7.43 -22.09
#